data_AF-A0A7C0WQ22-F1
#
_entry.id   AF-A0A7C0WQ22-F1
#
_cell.length_a   1.000
_cell.length_b   1.000
_cell.length_c   1.000
_cell.angle_alpha   90.00
_cell.angle_beta   90.00
_cell.angle_gamma   90.00
#
_symmetry.space_group_name_H-M   'P 1'
#
loop_
_entity.id
_entity.type
_entity.pdbx_description
1 polymer ?
#
loop_
_entity_poly.entity_id
_entity_poly.type
_entity_poly.pdbx_seq_one_letter_code
_entity_poly.pdbx_strand_id
1 'polypeptide(L)'
;SSSRQDTAKLERYEQSDTHTLYKVNPLVDWTFQDVVAYTDKHGIPEHPLYAQGYSSIGCAPCTVPTFGAGDSRDGRWKGRKVECGLHIRVTAE
;
A
#
# COMPACT_ATOMS: atom_id res chain seq x y z
N SER A 1 12.33 -1.57 -9.35
CA SER A 1 11.56 -0.45 -8.78
C SER A 1 11.06 -0.85 -7.40
N SER A 2 11.49 -0.17 -6.33
CA SER A 2 11.12 -0.49 -4.93
C SER A 2 9.85 0.24 -4.46
N SER A 3 9.01 0.70 -5.40
CA SER A 3 7.75 1.37 -5.10
C SER A 3 6.66 0.91 -6.05
N ARG A 4 5.41 0.99 -5.57
CA ARG A 4 4.19 0.63 -6.31
C ARG A 4 3.59 1.79 -7.11
N GLN A 5 4.35 2.85 -7.37
CA GLN A 5 3.85 4.08 -8.01
C GLN A 5 3.29 3.82 -9.42
N ASP A 6 3.88 2.87 -10.16
CA ASP A 6 3.48 2.52 -11.52
C ASP A 6 2.71 1.18 -11.59
N THR A 7 1.96 0.85 -10.54
CA THR A 7 1.18 -0.40 -10.48
C THR A 7 0.17 -0.45 -11.63
N ALA A 8 0.09 -1.58 -12.34
CA ALA A 8 -0.92 -1.79 -13.38
C ALA A 8 -2.26 -2.24 -12.79
N LYS A 9 -3.37 -1.96 -13.49
CA LYS A 9 -4.71 -2.41 -13.08
C LYS A 9 -4.84 -3.94 -12.99
N LEU A 10 -4.11 -4.65 -13.85
CA LEU A 10 -4.02 -6.09 -13.87
C LEU A 10 -2.54 -6.48 -14.00
N GLU A 11 -2.03 -7.24 -13.04
CA GLU A 11 -0.67 -7.76 -13.05
C GLU A 11 -0.70 -9.28 -13.05
N ARG A 12 0.01 -9.89 -14.00
CA ARG A 12 0.31 -11.33 -13.95
C ARG A 12 1.42 -11.57 -12.93
N TYR A 13 1.20 -12.49 -12.00
CA TYR A 13 2.13 -12.86 -10.94
C TYR A 13 2.35 -14.38 -10.98
N GLU A 14 3.53 -14.78 -11.44
CA GLU A 14 3.91 -16.18 -11.49
C GLU A 14 4.46 -16.58 -10.12
N GLN A 15 3.70 -17.40 -9.39
CA GLN A 15 4.06 -17.86 -8.05
C GLN A 15 4.94 -19.12 -8.11
N SER A 16 4.78 -19.93 -9.17
CA SER A 16 5.64 -21.04 -9.57
C SER A 16 5.39 -21.36 -11.06
N ASP A 17 6.20 -22.24 -11.65
CA ASP A 17 6.05 -22.69 -13.04
C ASP A 17 4.65 -23.25 -13.37
N THR A 18 3.92 -23.70 -12.35
CA THR A 18 2.59 -24.31 -12.50
C THR A 18 1.46 -23.45 -11.93
N HIS A 19 1.76 -22.33 -11.28
CA HIS A 19 0.76 -21.51 -10.61
C HIS A 19 0.91 -20.03 -10.95
N THR A 20 -0.05 -19.52 -11.73
CA THR A 20 -0.17 -18.11 -12.08
C THR A 20 -1.32 -17.48 -11.31
N LEU A 21 -1.02 -16.40 -10.59
CA LEU A 21 -1.99 -15.49 -9.99
C LEU A 21 -2.15 -14.24 -10.85
N TYR A 22 -3.35 -13.67 -10.82
CA TYR A 22 -3.61 -12.35 -11.36
C TYR A 22 -3.94 -11.39 -10.22
N LYS A 23 -3.13 -10.34 -10.07
CA LYS A 23 -3.39 -9.27 -9.10
C LYS A 23 -4.21 -8.19 -9.79
N VAL A 24 -5.44 -7.99 -9.33
CA VAL A 24 -6.31 -6.92 -9.79
C VAL A 24 -6.21 -5.76 -8.80
N ASN A 25 -5.89 -4.57 -9.29
CA ASN A 25 -5.77 -3.35 -8.50
C ASN A 25 -6.95 -2.41 -8.85
N PRO A 26 -8.17 -2.63 -8.31
CA PRO A 26 -9.37 -1.92 -8.74
C PRO A 26 -9.35 -0.41 -8.39
N LEU A 27 -8.58 -0.05 -7.36
CA LEU A 27 -8.43 1.33 -6.89
C LEU A 27 -7.13 1.98 -7.40
N VAL A 28 -6.49 1.43 -8.43
CA VAL A 28 -5.19 1.95 -8.91
C VAL A 28 -5.26 3.39 -9.44
N ASP A 29 -6.42 3.78 -9.95
CA ASP A 29 -6.68 5.10 -10.51
C ASP A 29 -7.18 6.10 -9.44
N TRP A 30 -7.37 5.65 -8.18
CA TRP A 30 -7.91 6.48 -7.11
C TRP A 30 -6.82 7.29 -6.43
N THR A 31 -7.12 8.56 -6.18
CA THR A 31 -6.36 9.40 -5.26
C THR A 31 -6.70 9.06 -3.81
N PHE A 32 -5.90 9.55 -2.86
CA PHE A 32 -6.23 9.43 -1.44
C PHE A 32 -7.55 10.14 -1.11
N GLN A 33 -7.82 11.29 -1.74
CA GLN A 33 -9.08 12.02 -1.58
C GLN A 33 -10.29 11.21 -2.05
N ASP A 34 -10.16 10.45 -3.14
CA ASP A 34 -11.25 9.58 -3.63
C ASP A 34 -11.58 8.50 -2.59
N VAL A 35 -10.57 7.92 -1.94
CA VAL A 35 -10.75 6.93 -0.88
C VAL A 35 -11.51 7.55 0.31
N VAL A 36 -11.07 8.70 0.80
CA VAL A 36 -11.70 9.39 1.94
C VAL A 36 -13.14 9.79 1.61
N ALA A 37 -13.38 10.39 0.44
CA ALA A 37 -14.72 10.77 0.02
C ALA A 37 -15.67 9.56 -0.08
N TYR A 38 -15.15 8.41 -0.51
CA TYR A 38 -15.93 7.18 -0.57
C TYR A 38 -16.24 6.62 0.82
N THR A 39 -15.26 6.58 1.73
CA THR A 39 -15.48 6.10 3.10
C THR A 39 -16.50 6.96 3.83
N ASP A 40 -16.42 8.28 3.69
CA ASP A 40 -17.38 9.23 4.28
C ASP A 40 -18.79 9.04 3.73
N LYS A 41 -18.93 8.98 2.40
CA LYS A 41 -20.21 8.80 1.72
C LYS A 41 -20.91 7.50 2.16
N HIS A 42 -20.15 6.45 2.43
CA HIS A 42 -20.67 5.12 2.74
C HIS A 42 -20.63 4.79 4.24
N GLY A 43 -20.20 5.72 5.10
CA GLY A 43 -20.13 5.50 6.55
C GLY A 43 -19.17 4.38 6.95
N ILE A 44 -18.08 4.19 6.19
CA ILE A 44 -17.06 3.19 6.50
C ILE A 44 -16.15 3.75 7.60
N PRO A 45 -16.02 3.07 8.75
CA PRO A 45 -15.23 3.59 9.86
C PRO A 45 -13.73 3.61 9.52
N GLU A 46 -13.07 4.71 9.85
CA GLU A 46 -11.62 4.83 9.76
C GLU A 46 -10.91 4.11 10.91
N HIS A 47 -9.67 3.70 10.66
CA HIS A 47 -8.83 3.15 11.73
C HIS A 47 -8.40 4.25 12.71
N PRO A 48 -8.55 4.08 14.05
CA PRO A 48 -8.27 5.15 15.04
C PRO A 48 -6.86 5.75 15.00
N LEU A 49 -5.88 4.99 14.50
CA LEU A 49 -4.50 5.46 14.35
C LEU A 49 -4.35 6.56 13.28
N TYR A 50 -5.28 6.71 12.33
CA TYR A 50 -5.26 7.84 11.40
C TYR A 50 -5.33 9.17 12.16
N ALA A 51 -6.22 9.27 13.16
CA ALA A 51 -6.34 10.44 14.04
C ALA A 51 -5.10 10.68 14.91
N GLN A 52 -4.22 9.68 15.06
CA GLN A 52 -2.95 9.78 15.78
C GLN A 52 -1.76 10.08 14.86
N GLY A 53 -2.01 10.35 13.57
CA GLY A 53 -0.99 10.71 12.58
C GLY A 53 -0.40 9.52 11.81
N TYR A 54 -1.00 8.33 11.85
CA TYR A 54 -0.51 7.18 11.08
C TYR A 54 -1.16 7.14 9.68
N SER A 55 -0.54 7.78 8.68
CA SER A 55 -1.09 7.83 7.31
C SER A 55 -0.99 6.51 6.52
N SER A 56 -0.09 5.60 6.93
CA SER A 56 0.01 4.24 6.36
C SER A 56 0.39 3.25 7.43
N ILE A 57 -0.46 2.26 7.68
CA ILE A 57 -0.33 1.32 8.80
C ILE A 57 0.19 -0.04 8.33
N GLY A 58 1.14 -0.63 9.07
CA GLY A 58 1.74 -1.93 8.80
C GLY A 58 2.06 -2.69 10.09
N CYS A 59 3.19 -3.42 10.13
CA CYS A 59 3.67 -4.06 11.35
C CYS A 59 4.03 -3.03 12.42
N ALA A 60 3.66 -3.29 13.68
CA ALA A 60 3.91 -2.39 14.82
C ALA A 60 5.36 -1.87 14.91
N PRO A 61 6.43 -2.69 14.76
CA PRO A 61 7.79 -2.17 14.82
C PRO A 61 8.20 -1.41 13.54
N CYS A 62 7.39 -1.39 12.49
CA CYS A 62 7.73 -0.91 11.14
C CYS A 62 6.93 0.33 10.72
N THR A 63 6.10 0.86 11.61
CA THR A 63 5.21 1.98 11.30
C THR A 63 5.39 3.06 12.35
N VAL A 64 5.66 4.28 11.89
CA VAL A 64 5.71 5.47 12.72
C VAL A 64 4.70 6.51 12.21
N PRO A 65 4.21 7.42 13.07
CA PRO A 65 3.39 8.53 12.64
C PRO A 65 4.13 9.41 11.63
N THR A 66 3.38 10.05 10.75
CA THR A 66 3.82 11.04 9.78
C THR A 66 3.15 12.36 10.12
N PHE A 67 3.95 13.38 10.45
CA PHE A 67 3.46 14.72 10.73
C PHE A 67 4.04 15.67 9.68
N GLY A 68 3.35 15.88 8.54
CA GLY A 68 3.80 16.81 7.51
C GLY A 68 3.33 16.50 6.08
N ALA A 69 3.72 17.34 5.13
CA ALA A 69 3.39 17.26 3.69
C ALA A 69 4.26 16.27 2.90
N GLY A 70 4.58 15.11 3.51
CA GLY A 70 5.36 14.03 2.89
C GLY A 70 4.51 13.01 2.15
N ASP A 71 5.14 11.97 1.61
CA ASP A 71 4.43 10.83 1.04
C ASP A 71 3.66 10.10 2.15
N SER A 72 2.41 9.72 1.87
CA SER A 72 1.54 9.01 2.83
C SER A 72 2.16 7.73 3.41
N ARG A 73 3.17 7.14 2.77
CA ARG A 73 3.88 5.93 3.24
C ARG A 73 5.23 6.19 3.87
N ASP A 74 5.66 7.44 4.07
CA ASP A 74 6.98 7.75 4.63
C ASP A 74 7.22 7.09 5.99
N GLY A 75 6.17 6.96 6.81
CA GLY A 75 6.22 6.27 8.10
C GLY A 75 6.51 4.76 8.05
N ARG A 76 6.58 4.14 6.86
CA ARG A 76 6.81 2.70 6.68
C ARG A 76 8.27 2.30 6.55
N TRP A 77 9.13 3.25 6.22
CA TRP A 77 10.44 2.93 5.64
C TRP A 77 11.60 3.06 6.61
N LYS A 78 11.45 3.69 7.78
CA LYS A 78 12.55 3.95 8.73
C LYS A 78 13.86 4.37 8.03
N GLY A 79 13.76 5.19 6.98
CA GLY A 79 14.90 5.66 6.17
C GLY A 79 15.32 4.77 4.98
N ARG A 80 14.65 3.64 4.69
CA ARG A 80 14.89 2.78 3.51
C ARG A 80 13.60 2.41 2.78
N LYS A 81 13.38 2.98 1.59
CA LYS A 81 12.21 2.73 0.73
C LYS A 81 12.31 1.35 0.04
N VAL A 82 12.03 0.29 0.78
CA VAL A 82 11.86 -1.09 0.27
C VAL A 82 10.37 -1.28 -0.05
N GLU A 83 9.93 -2.32 -0.75
CA GLU A 83 8.49 -2.65 -0.82
C GLU A 83 8.23 -3.90 0.04
N CYS A 84 7.00 -4.08 0.53
CA CYS A 84 6.69 -5.25 1.33
C CYS A 84 6.85 -6.55 0.51
N GLY A 85 7.27 -7.63 1.17
CA GLY A 85 7.41 -8.98 0.61
C GLY A 85 6.17 -9.50 -0.13
N LEU A 86 4.98 -8.99 0.20
CA LEU A 86 3.72 -9.30 -0.47
C LEU A 86 3.65 -8.85 -1.94
N HIS A 87 4.44 -7.84 -2.30
CA HIS A 87 4.39 -7.20 -3.61
C HIS A 87 5.65 -7.43 -4.44
N ILE A 88 6.74 -7.89 -3.83
CA ILE A 88 7.95 -8.27 -4.57
C ILE A 88 7.70 -9.59 -5.31
N ARG A 89 8.22 -9.68 -6.54
CA ARG A 89 8.35 -10.95 -7.24
C ARG A 89 9.53 -11.66 -6.63
N VAL A 90 9.27 -12.75 -5.91
CA VAL A 90 10.33 -13.69 -5.53
C VAL A 90 10.45 -14.64 -6.71
N THR A 91 11.46 -14.45 -7.55
CA THR A 91 11.85 -15.51 -8.49
C THR A 91 12.40 -16.65 -7.64
N ALA A 92 11.82 -17.85 -7.76
CA ALA A 92 12.45 -19.05 -7.23
C ALA A 92 13.80 -19.24 -7.93
N GLU A 93 14.86 -19.54 -7.15
CA GLU A 93 16.13 -20.05 -7.68
C GLU A 93 15.96 -21.46 -8.24
#